data_AF-A0A9P4UD61-F1
#
_entry.id   AF-A0A9P4UD61-F1
#
_cell.length_a   1.000
_cell.length_b   1.000
_cell.length_c   1.000
_cell.angle_alpha   90.00
_cell.angle_beta   90.00
_cell.angle_gamma   90.00
#
_symmetry.space_group_name_H-M   'P 1'
#
loop_
_entity.id
_entity.type
_entity.pdbx_description
1 polymer ?
#
loop_
_entity_poly.entity_id
_entity_poly.type
_entity_poly.pdbx_seq_one_letter_code
_entity_poly.pdbx_strand_id
1 'polypeptide(L)'
;MRALRRFVAEYLPELADENIEIEITRVCWYTDSFDNHFFIDYVPDTRGLFVATGGSGHAFKYIPNHGNWVVDVIEGVRHDQQFKRGGGVTWATGKPLTDSWRIRKVRGRGEIYHL
;
A
#
# COMPACT_ATOMS: atom_id res chain seq x y z
N MET A 1 -17.24 2.45 -16.22
CA MET A 1 -16.98 3.43 -17.30
C MET A 1 -17.62 4.80 -17.13
N ARG A 2 -18.82 4.93 -16.53
CA ARG A 2 -19.51 6.24 -16.40
C ARG A 2 -18.67 7.35 -15.74
N ALA A 3 -17.95 7.04 -14.67
CA ALA A 3 -17.10 8.01 -13.97
C ALA A 3 -15.95 8.54 -14.85
N LEU A 4 -15.24 7.64 -15.56
CA LEU A 4 -14.16 8.01 -16.48
C LEU A 4 -14.67 8.86 -17.64
N ARG A 5 -15.78 8.44 -18.28
CA ARG A 5 -16.38 9.20 -19.38
C ARG A 5 -16.82 10.61 -18.95
N ARG A 6 -17.39 10.74 -17.74
CA ARG A 6 -17.72 12.03 -17.17
C ARG A 6 -16.48 12.89 -16.93
N PHE A 7 -15.41 12.32 -16.35
CA PHE A 7 -14.15 13.04 -16.12
C PHE A 7 -13.55 13.58 -17.42
N VAL A 8 -13.51 12.75 -18.48
CA VAL A 8 -13.01 13.17 -19.80
C VAL A 8 -13.87 14.29 -20.37
N ALA A 9 -15.20 14.15 -20.38
CA ALA A 9 -16.08 15.21 -20.90
C ALA A 9 -15.99 16.53 -20.11
N GLU A 10 -15.68 16.46 -18.81
CA GLU A 10 -15.60 17.63 -17.92
C GLU A 10 -14.23 18.34 -17.99
N TYR A 11 -13.13 17.59 -18.13
CA TYR A 11 -11.76 18.13 -18.01
C TYR A 11 -10.91 18.02 -19.28
N LEU A 12 -11.30 17.20 -20.25
CA LEU A 12 -10.59 16.96 -21.51
C LEU A 12 -11.59 16.85 -22.68
N PRO A 13 -12.44 17.89 -22.89
CA PRO A 13 -13.53 17.82 -23.86
C PRO A 13 -13.05 17.64 -25.31
N GLU A 14 -11.86 18.13 -25.65
CA GLU A 14 -11.31 18.01 -27.01
C GLU A 14 -11.11 16.53 -27.42
N LEU A 15 -10.85 15.65 -26.45
CA LEU A 15 -10.75 14.21 -26.71
C LEU A 15 -12.12 13.63 -27.09
N ALA A 16 -13.20 14.13 -26.47
CA ALA A 16 -14.55 13.68 -26.78
C ALA A 16 -15.02 14.25 -28.14
N ASP A 17 -14.70 15.51 -28.43
CA ASP A 17 -15.05 16.19 -29.68
C ASP A 17 -14.40 15.51 -30.90
N GLU A 18 -13.16 15.04 -30.75
CA GLU A 18 -12.44 14.27 -31.77
C GLU A 18 -12.77 12.76 -31.76
N ASN A 19 -13.80 12.33 -31.01
CA ASN A 19 -14.21 10.93 -30.86
C ASN A 19 -13.06 9.97 -30.42
N ILE A 20 -12.12 10.47 -29.60
CA ILE A 20 -11.05 9.66 -29.01
C ILE A 20 -11.61 8.87 -27.84
N GLU A 21 -11.81 7.58 -28.07
CA GLU A 21 -12.39 6.65 -27.11
C GLU A 21 -11.35 5.97 -26.20
N ILE A 22 -11.80 5.46 -25.06
CA ILE A 22 -10.96 4.69 -24.15
C ILE A 22 -10.64 3.34 -24.78
N GLU A 23 -9.38 3.14 -25.17
CA GLU A 23 -8.91 1.92 -25.84
C GLU A 23 -8.91 0.70 -24.91
N ILE A 24 -8.44 0.87 -23.67
CA ILE A 24 -8.26 -0.22 -22.72
C ILE A 24 -8.59 0.19 -21.28
N THR A 25 -9.15 -0.74 -20.52
CA THR A 25 -9.29 -0.61 -19.07
C THR A 25 -8.83 -1.87 -18.37
N ARG A 26 -8.17 -1.71 -17.22
CA ARG A 26 -7.68 -2.82 -16.39
C ARG A 26 -7.94 -2.52 -14.92
N VAL A 27 -8.10 -3.58 -14.13
CA VAL A 27 -8.07 -3.48 -12.67
C VAL A 27 -6.61 -3.52 -12.23
N CYS A 28 -6.21 -2.54 -11.42
CA CYS A 28 -4.91 -2.50 -10.77
C CYS A 28 -5.08 -2.94 -9.31
N TRP A 29 -4.36 -3.99 -8.90
CA TRP A 29 -4.37 -4.49 -7.53
C TRP A 29 -3.16 -3.97 -6.78
N TYR A 30 -3.36 -3.55 -5.54
CA TYR A 30 -2.30 -3.24 -4.60
C TYR A 30 -2.79 -3.51 -3.17
N THR A 31 -1.86 -3.45 -2.22
CA THR A 31 -2.14 -3.68 -0.80
C THR A 31 -2.01 -2.38 -0.03
N ASP A 32 -3.00 -2.10 0.81
CA ASP A 32 -2.97 -1.02 1.79
C ASP A 32 -2.47 -1.55 3.12
N SER A 33 -1.59 -0.80 3.76
CA SER A 33 -1.35 -0.92 5.19
C SER A 33 -2.33 -0.07 5.97
N PHE A 34 -2.48 -0.34 7.26
CA PHE A 34 -3.43 0.41 8.10
C PHE A 34 -3.09 1.91 8.18
N ASP A 35 -1.81 2.26 8.23
CA ASP A 35 -1.31 3.63 8.34
C ASP A 35 -0.75 4.18 7.03
N ASN A 36 -0.98 3.48 5.91
CA ASN A 36 -0.43 3.77 4.59
C ASN A 36 1.11 3.84 4.52
N HIS A 37 1.85 3.29 5.49
CA HIS A 37 3.32 3.15 5.44
C HIS A 37 3.74 1.81 4.83
N PHE A 38 4.98 1.74 4.31
CA PHE A 38 5.54 0.50 3.79
C PHE A 38 5.84 -0.50 4.91
N PHE A 39 5.65 -1.78 4.63
CA PHE A 39 6.10 -2.87 5.47
C PHE A 39 7.36 -3.47 4.86
N ILE A 40 8.52 -3.06 5.39
CA ILE A 40 9.84 -3.52 4.98
C ILE A 40 10.58 -3.97 6.24
N ASP A 41 10.34 -5.21 6.66
CA ASP A 41 10.94 -5.77 7.88
C ASP A 41 10.85 -7.30 7.93
N TYR A 42 11.54 -7.90 8.89
CA TYR A 42 11.36 -9.30 9.26
C TYR A 42 10.04 -9.51 9.98
N VAL A 43 9.43 -10.66 9.70
CA VAL A 43 8.24 -11.09 10.41
C VAL A 43 8.63 -11.59 11.81
N PRO A 44 8.05 -11.05 12.89
CA PRO A 44 8.37 -11.50 14.24
C PRO A 44 8.05 -12.98 14.42
N ASP A 45 8.80 -13.64 15.28
CA ASP A 45 8.65 -15.05 15.65
C ASP A 45 8.73 -16.05 14.48
N THR A 46 9.13 -15.59 13.28
CA THR A 46 9.29 -16.42 12.09
C THR A 46 10.71 -16.28 11.54
N ARG A 47 11.55 -17.28 11.81
CA ARG A 47 12.96 -17.25 11.42
C ARG A 47 13.10 -17.21 9.90
N GLY A 48 13.79 -16.17 9.41
CA GLY A 48 14.17 -16.04 7.99
C GLY A 48 13.08 -15.51 7.06
N LEU A 49 11.90 -15.13 7.57
CA LEU A 49 10.85 -14.53 6.75
C LEU A 49 10.97 -13.00 6.77
N PHE A 50 11.22 -12.42 5.60
CA PHE A 50 11.25 -10.98 5.36
C PHE A 50 10.10 -10.56 4.44
N VAL A 51 9.48 -9.42 4.71
CA VAL A 51 8.41 -8.87 3.89
C VAL A 51 8.75 -7.47 3.40
N ALA A 52 8.47 -7.21 2.12
CA ALA A 52 8.52 -5.90 1.47
C ALA A 52 7.18 -5.66 0.75
N THR A 53 6.20 -5.08 1.44
CA THR A 53 4.81 -4.91 0.97
C THR A 53 4.18 -3.63 1.52
N GLY A 54 2.86 -3.45 1.37
CA GLY A 54 2.12 -2.29 1.89
C GLY A 54 2.28 -1.04 1.03
N GLY A 55 2.29 -1.21 -0.29
CA GLY A 55 2.57 -0.11 -1.23
C GLY A 55 1.56 1.05 -1.17
N SER A 56 0.36 0.82 -0.63
CA SER A 56 -0.64 1.82 -0.23
C SER A 56 -0.95 2.88 -1.29
N GLY A 57 -0.91 2.46 -2.57
CA GLY A 57 -1.17 3.32 -3.73
C GLY A 57 -0.06 4.34 -4.05
N HIS A 58 1.07 4.35 -3.33
CA HIS A 58 2.12 5.36 -3.52
C HIS A 58 3.54 4.81 -3.69
N ALA A 59 3.76 3.50 -3.57
CA ALA A 59 5.08 2.89 -3.76
C ALA A 59 5.70 3.15 -5.15
N PHE A 60 4.89 3.27 -6.21
CA PHE A 60 5.38 3.41 -7.59
C PHE A 60 6.32 4.61 -7.78
N LYS A 61 6.06 5.75 -7.14
CA LYS A 61 6.92 6.95 -7.26
C LYS A 61 8.28 6.79 -6.58
N TYR A 62 8.44 5.75 -5.75
CA TYR A 62 9.67 5.45 -5.02
C TYR A 62 10.42 4.23 -5.57
N ILE A 63 10.01 3.67 -6.72
CA ILE A 63 10.67 2.51 -7.34
C ILE A 63 12.20 2.61 -7.36
N PRO A 64 12.82 3.75 -7.74
CA PRO A 64 14.28 3.84 -7.79
C PRO A 64 14.98 3.68 -6.43
N ASN A 65 14.28 3.99 -5.33
CA ASN A 65 14.85 3.98 -3.97
C ASN A 65 14.41 2.75 -3.16
N HIS A 66 13.28 2.14 -3.50
CA HIS A 66 12.65 1.10 -2.69
C HIS A 66 13.54 -0.13 -2.49
N GLY A 67 14.36 -0.48 -3.48
CA GLY A 67 15.32 -1.57 -3.37
C GLY A 67 16.41 -1.30 -2.33
N ASN A 68 16.95 -0.08 -2.30
CA ASN A 68 17.97 0.32 -1.34
C ASN A 68 17.44 0.21 0.08
N TRP A 69 16.22 0.70 0.34
CA TRP A 69 15.61 0.60 1.66
C TRP A 69 15.41 -0.85 2.13
N VAL A 70 15.07 -1.75 1.22
CA VAL A 70 14.97 -3.19 1.52
C VAL A 70 16.32 -3.75 1.92
N VAL A 71 17.37 -3.45 1.16
CA VAL A 71 18.75 -3.88 1.45
C VAL A 71 19.23 -3.30 2.78
N ASP A 72 18.97 -2.02 3.05
CA ASP A 72 19.37 -1.35 4.29
C ASP A 72 18.80 -2.06 5.52
N VAL A 73 17.53 -2.50 5.46
CA VAL A 73 16.92 -3.26 6.57
C VAL A 73 17.54 -4.65 6.72
N ILE A 74 17.79 -5.35 5.60
CA ILE A 74 18.44 -6.67 5.60
C ILE A 74 19.86 -6.61 6.16
N GLU A 75 20.63 -5.58 5.80
CA GLU A 75 22.01 -5.37 6.26
C GLU A 75 22.10 -4.69 7.64
N GLY A 76 20.97 -4.26 8.20
CA GLY A 76 20.92 -3.60 9.51
C GLY A 76 21.41 -2.15 9.52
N VAL A 77 21.53 -1.52 8.35
CA VAL A 77 21.84 -0.09 8.18
C VAL A 77 20.73 0.76 8.81
N ARG A 78 21.10 1.84 9.50
CA ARG A 78 20.14 2.76 10.13
C ARG A 78 19.94 3.97 9.24
N HIS A 79 18.71 4.15 8.76
CA HIS A 79 18.25 5.42 8.24
C HIS A 79 17.45 6.19 9.30
N ASP A 80 17.64 7.50 9.29
CA ASP A 80 16.84 8.54 9.95
C ASP A 80 15.49 8.77 9.25
N GLN A 81 15.38 8.34 7.99
CA GLN A 81 14.11 8.23 7.29
C GLN A 81 13.21 7.22 8.02
N GLN A 82 11.96 7.62 8.24
CA GLN A 82 10.98 6.94 9.10
C GLN A 82 10.47 5.61 8.52
N PHE A 83 11.37 4.70 8.11
CA PHE A 83 11.07 3.28 8.16
C PHE A 83 10.96 2.96 9.63
N LYS A 84 9.74 2.91 10.15
CA LYS A 84 9.56 2.55 11.54
C LYS A 84 10.02 1.10 11.70
N ARG A 85 11.29 0.93 12.10
CA ARG A 85 11.86 -0.35 12.51
C ARG A 85 10.90 -1.00 13.50
N GLY A 86 10.66 -2.30 13.35
CA GLY A 86 9.97 -3.17 14.29
C GLY A 86 10.63 -3.30 15.67
N GLY A 87 11.22 -2.22 16.20
CA GLY A 87 11.56 -2.01 17.60
C GLY A 87 10.64 -1.00 18.28
N GLY A 88 9.39 -0.85 17.81
CA GLY A 88 8.46 0.11 18.40
C GLY A 88 7.32 0.62 17.50
N VAL A 89 7.00 -0.04 16.38
CA VAL A 89 5.63 0.07 15.85
C VAL A 89 4.78 -0.89 16.65
N THR A 90 4.11 -0.37 17.65
CA THR A 90 2.86 -0.96 18.12
C THR A 90 1.86 -0.92 16.97
N TRP A 91 1.97 -1.85 16.01
CA TRP A 91 0.99 -2.25 15.01
C TRP A 91 -0.20 -1.30 14.84
N ALA A 92 0.06 -0.07 14.41
CA ALA A 92 -0.84 1.09 14.38
C ALA A 92 -1.91 1.27 15.51
N THR A 93 -1.83 0.56 16.64
CA THR A 93 -2.93 0.47 17.62
C THR A 93 -2.48 0.22 19.07
N GLY A 94 -1.18 0.21 19.37
CA GLY A 94 -0.75 -0.07 20.75
C GLY A 94 -0.85 -1.55 21.16
N LYS A 95 -1.35 -2.44 20.28
CA LYS A 95 -1.60 -3.84 20.61
C LYS A 95 -0.57 -4.78 19.97
N PRO A 96 -0.09 -5.80 20.70
CA PRO A 96 0.66 -6.90 20.10
C PRO A 96 -0.20 -7.55 19.01
N LEU A 97 0.36 -7.77 17.81
CA LEU A 97 -0.25 -8.67 16.84
C LEU A 97 -0.05 -10.10 17.30
N THR A 98 -0.88 -10.55 18.24
CA THR A 98 -0.97 -11.97 18.55
C THR A 98 -1.91 -12.71 17.60
N ASP A 99 -2.74 -12.04 16.78
CA ASP A 99 -3.79 -12.75 16.01
C ASP A 99 -4.22 -12.17 14.64
N SER A 100 -3.63 -11.10 14.07
CA SER A 100 -4.25 -10.42 12.90
C SER A 100 -3.41 -10.29 11.61
N TRP A 101 -2.82 -11.39 11.15
CA TRP A 101 -2.51 -11.53 9.71
C TRP A 101 -3.76 -11.51 8.82
N ARG A 102 -4.96 -11.70 9.41
CA ARG A 102 -6.23 -11.51 8.72
C ARG A 102 -6.56 -10.03 8.62
N ILE A 103 -6.50 -9.50 7.39
CA ILE A 103 -7.03 -8.18 7.02
C ILE A 103 -8.52 -8.13 7.43
N ARG A 104 -8.84 -7.43 8.52
CA ARG A 104 -10.22 -7.03 8.83
C ARG A 104 -10.46 -5.71 8.11
N LYS A 105 -11.18 -5.76 6.99
CA LYS A 105 -11.62 -4.56 6.28
C LYS A 105 -12.64 -3.82 7.14
N VAL A 106 -12.20 -2.81 7.89
CA VAL A 106 -13.11 -1.91 8.61
C VAL A 106 -13.66 -0.92 7.59
N ARG A 107 -14.93 -1.07 7.21
CA ARG A 107 -15.64 -0.02 6.47
C ARG A 107 -16.39 0.85 7.46
N GLY A 108 -15.91 2.07 7.69
CA GLY A 108 -16.66 3.26 8.10
C GLY A 108 -17.58 3.27 9.34
N ARG A 109 -17.99 2.13 9.93
CA ARG A 109 -18.93 2.02 11.06
C ARG A 109 -18.80 0.69 11.82
N GLY A 110 -17.58 0.22 12.08
CA GLY A 110 -17.33 -0.77 13.15
C GLY A 110 -17.88 -2.20 12.97
N GLU A 111 -18.45 -2.58 11.84
CA GLU A 111 -18.89 -3.97 11.62
C GLU A 111 -17.77 -4.85 11.04
N ILE A 112 -17.61 -6.04 11.62
CA ILE A 112 -16.60 -7.03 11.27
C ILE A 112 -17.30 -8.30 10.78
N TYR A 113 -16.98 -8.76 9.57
CA TYR A 113 -17.39 -10.08 9.08
C TYR A 113 -16.20 -11.02 9.03
N HIS A 114 -16.45 -12.29 9.37
CA HIS A 114 -15.50 -13.39 9.24
C HIS A 114 -15.69 -14.05 7.86
N LEU A 115 -14.60 -14.13 7.08
CA LEU A 115 -14.46 -15.14 6.03
C LEU A 115 -13.81 -16.39 6.63
#